data_AF-A0A0N1J1K5-F1
#
_entry.id   AF-A0A0N1J1K5-F1
#
_cell.length_a   1.000
_cell.length_b   1.000
_cell.length_c   1.000
_cell.angle_alpha   90.00
_cell.angle_beta   90.00
_cell.angle_gamma   90.00
#
_symmetry.space_group_name_H-M   'P 1'
#
loop_
_entity.id
_entity.type
_entity.pdbx_description
1 polymer ?
#
loop_
_entity_poly.entity_id
_entity_poly.type
_entity_poly.pdbx_seq_one_letter_code
_entity_poly.pdbx_strand_id
1 'polypeptide(L)' 'MKIVMADIEAEALKKSAREIELSGADLIHVVTDVSKEKDMKYLAQTTMDTYGAVHLLFNNAGIAVSTPSSW' A
#
# COMPACT_ATOMS: atom_id res chain seq x y z
N MET A 1 15.31 1.65 7.58
CA MET A 1 14.05 0.87 7.74
C MET A 1 13.54 0.55 6.35
N LYS A 2 13.10 -0.69 6.09
CA LYS A 2 12.57 -1.11 4.78
C LYS A 2 11.05 -1.02 4.79
N ILE A 3 10.46 -0.34 3.82
CA ILE A 3 9.03 -0.05 3.78
C ILE A 3 8.50 -0.36 2.38
N VAL A 4 7.36 -1.05 2.31
CA VAL A 4 6.56 -1.17 1.09
C VAL A 4 5.25 -0.44 1.33
N MET A 5 4.96 0.57 0.51
CA MET A 5 3.69 1.27 0.54
C MET A 5 2.75 0.77 -0.56
N ALA A 6 1.49 0.57 -0.21
CA ALA A 6 0.46 0.13 -1.14
C ALA A 6 -0.80 0.97 -0.97
N ASP A 7 -1.29 1.53 -2.06
CA ASP A 7 -2.54 2.29 -2.12
C ASP A 7 -3.11 2.23 -3.56
N ILE A 8 -4.42 2.39 -3.72
CA ILE A 8 -5.08 2.44 -5.02
C ILE A 8 -4.89 3.82 -5.69
N GLU A 9 -4.66 4.88 -4.91
CA GLU A 9 -4.50 6.25 -5.39
C GLU A 9 -3.03 6.56 -5.71
N ALA A 10 -2.63 6.39 -6.97
CA ALA A 10 -1.24 6.50 -7.41
C ALA A 10 -0.55 7.83 -7.04
N GLU A 11 -1.24 8.96 -7.18
CA GLU A 11 -0.66 10.28 -6.88
C GLU A 11 -0.51 10.51 -5.37
N ALA A 12 -1.49 10.09 -4.56
CA ALA A 12 -1.41 10.18 -3.11
C ALA A 12 -0.27 9.29 -2.57
N LEU A 13 -0.19 8.05 -3.08
CA LEU A 13 0.88 7.10 -2.76
C LEU A 13 2.25 7.69 -3.07
N LYS A 14 2.44 8.24 -4.27
CA LYS A 14 3.72 8.84 -4.70
C LYS A 14 4.10 10.05 -3.84
N LYS A 15 3.13 10.87 -3.45
CA LYS A 15 3.37 12.01 -2.56
C LYS A 15 3.86 11.54 -1.18
N SER A 16 3.15 10.62 -0.54
CA SER A 16 3.54 10.12 0.79
C SER A 16 4.84 9.32 0.75
N ALA A 17 5.10 8.56 -0.32
CA ALA A 17 6.38 7.87 -0.53
C ALA A 17 7.55 8.86 -0.50
N ARG A 18 7.46 9.99 -1.21
CA ARG A 18 8.49 11.04 -1.20
C ARG A 18 8.72 11.62 0.19
N GLU A 19 7.66 11.84 0.96
CA GLU A 19 7.78 12.36 2.33
C GLU A 19 8.55 11.38 3.24
N ILE A 20 8.36 10.08 3.04
CA ILE A 20 9.07 9.03 3.80
C ILE A 20 10.50 8.82 3.28
N GLU A 21 10.74 8.86 1.98
CA GLU A 21 12.10 8.77 1.40
C GLU A 21 13.04 9.85 1.97
N LEU A 22 12.53 11.07 2.18
CA LEU A 22 13.28 12.17 2.80
C LEU A 22 13.72 11.88 4.25
N SER A 23 13.10 10.90 4.92
CA SER A 23 13.52 10.44 6.25
C SER A 23 14.68 9.41 6.22
N GLY A 24 15.13 9.01 5.03
CA GLY A 24 16.20 8.03 4.85
C GLY A 24 15.75 6.57 4.90
N ALA A 25 14.45 6.31 4.76
CA ALA A 25 13.92 4.95 4.62
C ALA A 25 14.28 4.35 3.24
N ASP A 26 14.52 3.05 3.22
CA ASP A 26 14.57 2.26 1.99
C ASP A 26 13.13 1.89 1.66
N LEU A 27 12.61 2.42 0.56
CA LEU A 27 11.18 2.40 0.26
C LEU A 27 10.93 2.03 -1.19
N ILE A 28 9.93 1.16 -1.39
CA ILE A 28 9.24 1.00 -2.67
C ILE A 28 7.76 1.26 -2.48
N HIS A 29 7.08 1.69 -3.55
CA HIS A 29 5.64 1.86 -3.54
C HIS A 29 5.01 1.14 -4.73
N VAL A 30 3.87 0.47 -4.49
CA VAL A 30 3.16 -0.32 -5.50
C VAL A 30 1.69 0.08 -5.49
N VAL A 31 1.20 0.62 -6.62
CA VAL A 31 -0.24 0.90 -6.77
C VAL A 31 -0.99 -0.42 -6.68
N THR A 32 -1.87 -0.53 -5.70
CA THR A 32 -2.51 -1.81 -5.34
C THR A 32 -3.97 -1.56 -5.00
N ASP A 33 -4.88 -2.18 -5.75
CA ASP A 33 -6.26 -2.35 -5.33
C ASP A 33 -6.36 -3.60 -4.45
N VAL A 34 -6.48 -3.41 -3.13
CA VAL A 34 -6.51 -4.51 -2.17
C VAL A 34 -7.74 -5.41 -2.30
N SER A 35 -8.75 -5.00 -3.07
CA SER A 35 -9.92 -5.84 -3.39
C SER A 35 -9.63 -6.86 -4.51
N LYS A 36 -8.52 -6.70 -5.23
CA LYS A 36 -8.14 -7.55 -6.38
C LYS A 36 -6.99 -8.49 -6.01
N GLU A 37 -7.26 -9.79 -6.07
CA GLU A 37 -6.27 -10.83 -5.78
C GLU A 37 -4.99 -10.72 -6.64
N LYS A 38 -5.14 -10.36 -7.92
CA LYS A 38 -4.01 -10.18 -8.84
C LYS A 38 -3.05 -9.09 -8.34
N ASP A 39 -3.59 -7.97 -7.87
CA ASP A 39 -2.80 -6.83 -7.40
C ASP A 39 -2.12 -7.19 -6.08
N MET A 40 -2.81 -7.91 -5.19
CA MET A 40 -2.23 -8.44 -3.95
C MET A 40 -1.08 -9.44 -4.21
N LYS A 41 -1.21 -10.32 -5.20
CA LYS A 41 -0.14 -11.23 -5.61
C LYS A 41 1.07 -10.47 -6.17
N TYR A 42 0.83 -9.44 -6.97
CA TYR A 42 1.88 -8.59 -7.51
C TYR A 42 2.62 -7.82 -6.41
N LEU A 43 1.90 -7.27 -5.43
CA LEU A 43 2.47 -6.61 -4.25
C LEU A 43 3.35 -7.57 -3.45
N ALA A 44 2.86 -8.77 -3.16
CA ALA A 44 3.61 -9.78 -2.42
C ALA A 44 4.88 -10.19 -3.16
N GLN A 45 4.78 -10.50 -4.46
CA GLN A 45 5.92 -10.87 -5.29
C GLN A 45 6.97 -9.75 -5.31
N THR A 46 6.56 -8.51 -5.59
CA THR A 46 7.46 -7.35 -5.62
C THR A 46 8.17 -7.14 -4.28
N THR A 47 7.45 -7.31 -3.17
CA THR A 47 8.01 -7.20 -1.82
C THR A 47 9.06 -8.27 -1.55
N MET A 48 8.78 -9.52 -1.92
CA MET A 48 9.71 -10.63 -1.74
C MET A 48 10.94 -10.50 -2.64
N ASP A 49 10.77 -10.09 -3.90
CA ASP A 49 11.89 -9.88 -4.82
C ASP A 49 12.81 -8.74 -4.36
N THR A 50 12.24 -7.70 -3.75
CA THR A 50 13.02 -6.52 -3.30
C THR A 50 13.67 -6.73 -1.94
N TYR A 51 12.94 -7.29 -0.98
CA TYR A 51 13.37 -7.33 0.42
C TYR A 51 13.50 -8.73 1.02
N GLY A 52 13.02 -9.78 0.34
CA GLY A 52 13.17 -11.18 0.73
C GLY A 52 12.28 -11.65 1.88
N ALA A 53 11.57 -10.75 2.57
CA ALA A 53 10.70 -11.10 3.69
C ALA A 53 9.67 -9.99 3.99
N VAL A 54 8.56 -10.38 4.63
CA VAL A 54 7.58 -9.48 5.25
C VAL A 54 7.52 -9.80 6.74
N HIS A 55 7.88 -8.83 7.58
CA HIS A 55 7.90 -9.00 9.04
C HIS A 55 6.67 -8.40 9.72
N LEU A 56 6.02 -7.41 9.09
CA LEU A 56 4.87 -6.70 9.61
C LEU A 56 3.97 -6.30 8.45
N LEU A 57 2.66 -6.52 8.60
CA LEU A 57 1.64 -6.20 7.61
C LEU A 57 0.55 -5.35 8.24
N PHE A 58 0.19 -4.25 7.59
CA PHE A 58 -0.90 -3.38 7.98
C PHE A 58 -2.04 -3.50 6.96
N ASN A 59 -3.05 -4.31 7.27
CA ASN A 59 -4.30 -4.37 6.49
C ASN A 59 -5.19 -3.15 6.81
N ASN A 60 -4.67 -1.95 6.51
CA ASN A 60 -5.25 -0.67 6.92
C ASN A 60 -6.26 -0.11 5.91
N ALA A 61 -6.13 -0.43 4.62
CA ALA A 61 -6.99 0.11 3.57
C ALA A 61 -8.46 -0.33 3.77
N GLY A 62 -9.38 0.63 3.67
CA GLY A 62 -10.81 0.39 3.82
C GLY A 62 -11.64 1.60 3.43
N ILE A 63 -12.87 1.36 2.99
CA ILE A 63 -13.86 2.40 2.67
C ILE A 63 -15.16 2.11 3.42
N ALA A 64 -15.95 3.14 3.68
CA ALA A 64 -17.31 3.01 4.21
C ALA A 64 -18.28 3.73 3.26
N VAL A 65 -19.40 3.09 2.94
CA VAL A 65 -20.49 3.69 2.18
C VAL A 65 -21.63 3.97 3.14
N SER A 66 -21.98 5.23 3.35
CA SER A 66 -23.16 5.61 4.11
C SER A 66 -24.36 5.73 3.17
N THR A 67 -25.33 4.82 3.29
CA THR A 67 -26.67 5.04 2.74
C THR A 67 -27.41 5.98 3.67
N PRO A 68 -28.02 7.09 3.18
CA PRO A 68 -28.90 7.92 4.00
C PRO A 68 -29.99 7.05 4.64
N SER A 69 -30.22 7.22 5.93
CA SER A 69 -31.32 6.53 6.62
C SER A 69 -32.64 6.97 6.00
N SER A 70 -33.47 6.02 5.59
CA SER A 70 -34.81 6.27 5.05
C SER A 70 -35.89 6.34 6.14
N TRP A 71 -35.52 6.69 7.38
CA TRP A 71 -36.41 6.74 8.54
C TRP A 71 -36.75 8.17 8.89
#